data_AF-M1FG46-F1
#
_entry.id   AF-M1FG46-F1
#
_cell.length_a   1.000
_cell.length_b   1.000
_cell.length_c   1.000
_cell.angle_alpha   90.00
_cell.angle_beta   90.00
_cell.angle_gamma   90.00
#
_symmetry.space_group_name_H-M   'P 1'
#
loop_
_entity.id
_entity.type
_entity.pdbx_description
1 polymer ?
#
loop_
_entity_poly.entity_id
_entity_poly.type
_entity_poly.pdbx_seq_one_letter_code
_entity_poly.pdbx_strand_id
1 'polypeptide(L)' 'MIIGRAHIIAPAGEAWDSWFDGEGVSGDFMTSREQLAPQERETL' A
#
# COMPACT_ATOMS: atom_id res chain seq x y z
N MET A 1 23.84 10.21 -1.89
CA MET A 1 23.50 9.92 -3.31
C MET A 1 24.04 11.05 -4.15
N ILE A 2 24.75 10.76 -5.25
CA ILE A 2 25.29 11.76 -6.17
C ILE A 2 24.63 11.56 -7.52
N ILE A 3 24.01 12.61 -8.05
CA ILE A 3 23.38 12.63 -9.37
C ILE A 3 24.21 13.57 -10.24
N GLY A 4 24.66 13.08 -11.41
CA GLY A 4 25.43 13.84 -12.38
C GLY A 4 24.55 14.77 -13.23
N ARG A 5 24.90 14.97 -14.51
CA ARG A 5 24.09 15.74 -15.46
C ARG A 5 22.95 14.89 -16.05
N ALA A 6 21.93 14.64 -15.24
CA ALA A 6 20.75 13.89 -15.62
C ALA A 6 19.46 14.60 -15.18
N HIS A 7 18.37 14.36 -15.89
CA HIS A 7 17.02 14.69 -15.45
C HIS A 7 16.33 13.43 -14.94
N ILE A 8 15.80 13.49 -13.72
CA ILE A 8 14.96 12.44 -13.16
C ILE A 8 13.52 12.94 -13.24
N ILE A 9 12.70 12.20 -13.96
CA ILE A 9 11.26 12.42 -14.02
C ILE A 9 10.63 11.21 -13.34
N ALA A 10 9.97 11.46 -12.21
CA ALA A 10 9.22 10.46 -11.47
C ALA A 10 7.78 10.97 -11.30
N PRO A 11 6.78 10.08 -11.22
CA PRO A 11 5.44 10.47 -10.87
C PRO A 11 5.41 11.18 -9.51
N ALA A 12 4.63 12.26 -9.42
CA ALA A 12 4.39 12.93 -8.16
C ALA A 12 3.31 12.17 -7.36
N GLY A 13 3.36 12.26 -6.03
CA GLY A 13 2.29 11.74 -5.15
C GLY A 13 2.39 10.27 -4.76
N GLU A 14 3.46 9.57 -5.14
CA GLU A 14 3.69 8.16 -4.76
C GLU A 14 4.39 8.01 -3.40
N ALA A 15 4.80 9.13 -2.78
CA ALA A 15 5.38 9.09 -1.45
C ALA A 15 4.31 8.67 -0.43
N TRP A 16 4.69 7.80 0.51
CA TRP A 16 3.81 7.37 1.58
C TRP A 16 3.19 8.53 2.35
N ASP A 17 3.97 9.57 2.68
CA ASP A 17 3.47 10.77 3.34
C ASP A 17 2.32 11.41 2.53
N SER A 18 2.50 11.56 1.21
CA SER A 18 1.45 12.10 0.34
C SER A 18 0.22 11.20 0.22
N TRP A 19 0.39 9.88 0.33
CA TRP A 19 -0.72 8.93 0.28
C TRP A 19 -1.54 8.96 1.57
N PHE A 20 -0.87 9.03 2.72
CA PHE A 20 -1.52 9.11 4.03
C PHE A 20 -2.19 10.46 4.32
N ASP A 21 -1.69 11.56 3.74
CA ASP A 21 -2.31 12.88 3.79
C ASP A 21 -3.56 13.01 2.89
N GLY A 22 -3.85 11.99 2.07
CA GLY A 22 -4.99 11.95 1.15
C GLY A 22 -6.34 11.68 1.82
N GLU A 23 -7.39 11.68 1.00
CA GLU A 23 -8.75 11.35 1.49
C GLU A 23 -8.82 9.90 1.97
N GLY A 24 -9.39 9.71 3.16
CA GLY A 24 -9.63 8.39 3.73
C GLY A 24 -10.79 7.64 3.05
N VAL A 25 -10.96 6.38 3.44
CA VAL A 25 -12.11 5.57 3.03
C VAL A 25 -13.37 5.94 3.80
N SER A 26 -14.54 5.55 3.29
CA SER A 26 -15.81 5.71 4.01
C SER A 26 -15.85 4.90 5.30
N GLY A 27 -16.68 5.31 6.27
CA GLY A 27 -16.74 4.66 7.58
C GLY A 27 -17.22 3.20 7.58
N ASP A 28 -17.88 2.78 6.51
CA ASP A 28 -18.37 1.41 6.28
C ASP A 28 -17.42 0.56 5.40
N PHE A 29 -16.34 1.16 4.89
CA PHE A 29 -15.41 0.49 3.99
C PHE A 29 -14.77 -0.73 4.65
N MET A 30 -15.01 -1.90 4.08
CA MET A 30 -14.51 -3.19 4.57
C MET A 30 -14.81 -3.47 6.05
N THR A 31 -16.03 -3.15 6.51
CA THR A 31 -16.50 -3.42 7.89
C THR A 31 -16.33 -4.89 8.31
N SER A 32 -16.32 -5.83 7.36
CA SER A 32 -15.94 -7.23 7.57
C SER A 32 -15.07 -7.73 6.41
N ARG A 33 -14.17 -8.66 6.72
CA ARG A 33 -13.41 -9.43 5.73
C ARG A 33 -13.81 -10.88 5.86
N GLU A 34 -14.33 -11.47 4.79
CA GLU A 34 -14.61 -12.90 4.70
C GLU A 34 -13.29 -13.68 4.65
N GLN A 35 -12.71 -13.92 5.82
CA GLN A 35 -11.53 -14.75 5.94
C GLN A 35 -11.96 -16.20 6.12
N LEU A 36 -11.54 -17.06 5.20
CA LEU A 36 -11.77 -18.49 5.30
C LEU A 36 -11.00 -19.08 6.49
N ALA A 37 -11.46 -20.25 6.95
CA ALA A 37 -10.74 -20.99 7.97
C ALA A 37 -9.28 -21.25 7.51
N PRO A 38 -8.31 -21.23 8.43
CA PRO A 38 -6.95 -21.62 8.12
C PRO A 38 -6.90 -22.99 7.44
N GLN A 39 -6.09 -23.10 6.39
CA GLN A 39 -5.86 -24.37 5.71
C GLN A 39 -5.06 -25.30 6.63
N GLU A 40 -5.54 -26.53 6.84
CA GLU A 40 -4.76 -27.56 7.52
C GLU A 40 -3.56 -27.94 6.65
N ARG A 41 -2.39 -28.05 7.29
CA ARG A 41 -1.15 -28.50 6.64
C ARG A 41 -0.77 -29.87 7.19
N GLU A 42 -0.38 -30.78 6.29
CA GLU A 42 0.26 -32.05 6.66
C GLU A 42 1.48 -31.77 7.54
N THR A 43 1.60 -32.51 8.65
CA THR A 43 2.79 -32.49 9.49
C THR A 43 3.81 -33.48 8.91
N LEU A 44 5.08 -33.05 8.81
CA LEU A 44 6.20 -33.88 8.36
C LEU A 44 6.58 -34.95 9.38
#